data_AF-M0LIU9-F1
#
_entry.id   AF-M0LIU9-F1
#
_cell.length_a   1.000
_cell.length_b   1.000
_cell.length_c   1.000
_cell.angle_alpha   90.00
_cell.angle_beta   90.00
_cell.angle_gamma   90.00
#
_symmetry.space_group_name_H-M   'P 1'
#
loop_
_entity.id
_entity.type
_entity.pdbx_description
1 polymer ?
#
loop_
_entity_poly.entity_id
_entity_poly.type
_entity_poly.pdbx_seq_one_letter_code
_entity_poly.pdbx_strand_id
1 'polypeptide(L)'
;MSDAEQPAESRTHDHHDHDHEGPGYATPQAAIEEAEPERTAYVMGLHVGQDVDAPDFLAVVDVDPDSDTYSEIVNRVQMPNKGDELHHFGWNACSSSCHMEGLERRHLIIPGQRSSRIHIVDTKERRDPELTKVIEPEAVYDHDLSAPHTVHCIPDGEILISMLGDADGDLPGGFLELNDDFEVQGRWDTPGEIEMNYDYWYQPRQNVMLSTEWAAPKTYYPGFDLEDVEDGKYGQRLNFWDWAAGTVEQTIDLGEDGLIPLEARFLHTPESTHGYVGAALSSNIIHFHESGGEYHAEPVIEFDDREHEDWDMPVPALVTDILISMDDRYLFGSNWLHGEVWMYDISDPSNPRKADSISVGGYFGDIQQIQGRDLVAGPQMLQLSLDGERLYWTTSLFSSWDNQFFPEEAENGSVMLKADVDPRKGTMSLDRDFLVDFGDLPEGPARAHEIRWPDGDCTSDVWQ
;
A
#
# COMPACT_ATOMS: atom_id res chain seq x y z
N MET A 1 -73.63 -9.59 0.07
CA MET A 1 -73.32 -8.16 0.23
C MET A 1 -72.37 -8.12 1.41
N SER A 2 -71.10 -8.52 1.24
CA SER A 2 -70.03 -7.82 0.50
C SER A 2 -69.69 -6.51 1.24
N ASP A 3 -68.47 -6.16 1.59
CA ASP A 3 -67.13 -6.65 1.23
C ASP A 3 -66.18 -6.43 2.42
N ALA A 4 -65.21 -7.34 2.57
CA ALA A 4 -64.06 -7.18 3.46
C ALA A 4 -62.94 -6.47 2.69
N GLU A 5 -62.30 -5.50 3.33
CA GLU A 5 -61.16 -4.74 2.81
C GLU A 5 -59.92 -5.64 2.61
N GLN A 6 -59.33 -5.59 1.42
CA GLN A 6 -57.98 -6.07 1.14
C GLN A 6 -57.01 -4.86 1.11
N PRO A 7 -55.79 -5.00 1.65
CA PRO A 7 -54.78 -3.95 1.57
C PRO A 7 -54.11 -3.91 0.20
N ALA A 8 -53.70 -2.71 -0.21
CA ALA A 8 -53.02 -2.44 -1.47
C ALA A 8 -51.70 -3.22 -1.60
N GLU A 9 -51.49 -3.81 -2.77
CA GLU A 9 -50.29 -4.53 -3.18
C GLU A 9 -49.03 -3.64 -3.04
N SER A 10 -48.01 -4.21 -2.42
CA SER A 10 -46.64 -3.67 -2.42
C SER A 10 -46.13 -3.64 -3.85
N ARG A 11 -45.71 -2.46 -4.32
CA ARG A 11 -44.79 -2.37 -5.45
C ARG A 11 -43.46 -2.94 -5.00
N THR A 12 -43.15 -4.14 -5.47
CA THR A 12 -41.80 -4.66 -5.52
C THR A 12 -40.96 -3.66 -6.30
N HIS A 13 -39.94 -3.10 -5.63
CA HIS A 13 -38.84 -2.47 -6.32
C HIS A 13 -38.12 -3.59 -7.08
N ASP A 14 -38.20 -3.55 -8.40
CA ASP A 14 -37.30 -4.33 -9.24
C ASP A 14 -35.88 -3.86 -8.91
N HIS A 15 -35.11 -4.72 -8.27
CA HIS A 15 -33.66 -4.60 -8.26
C HIS A 15 -33.22 -4.77 -9.71
N HIS A 16 -32.66 -3.71 -10.29
CA HIS A 16 -31.92 -3.82 -11.53
C HIS A 16 -30.65 -4.62 -11.21
N ASP A 17 -30.66 -5.92 -11.57
CA ASP A 17 -29.44 -6.67 -11.82
C ASP A 17 -28.70 -5.93 -12.95
N HIS A 18 -27.72 -5.12 -12.57
CA HIS A 18 -26.69 -4.70 -13.49
C HIS A 18 -25.68 -5.85 -13.49
N ASP A 19 -25.69 -6.67 -14.55
CA ASP A 19 -24.60 -7.58 -14.85
C ASP A 19 -23.31 -6.74 -14.88
N HIS A 20 -22.44 -6.93 -13.90
CA HIS A 20 -21.16 -6.24 -13.81
C HIS A 20 -20.18 -6.90 -14.78
N GLU A 21 -19.82 -6.21 -15.86
CA GLU A 21 -18.89 -6.70 -16.90
C GLU A 21 -17.47 -6.10 -16.79
N GLY A 22 -17.19 -5.33 -15.73
CA GLY A 22 -15.87 -4.71 -15.49
C GLY A 22 -14.86 -5.60 -14.74
N PRO A 23 -13.59 -5.16 -14.62
CA PRO A 23 -12.46 -5.97 -14.11
C PRO A 23 -12.42 -6.19 -12.58
N GLY A 24 -13.37 -5.66 -11.82
CA GLY A 24 -13.39 -5.71 -10.35
C GLY A 24 -14.79 -5.96 -9.79
N TYR A 25 -15.10 -5.33 -8.65
CA TYR A 25 -16.40 -5.44 -7.98
C TYR A 25 -17.20 -4.15 -8.12
N ALA A 26 -18.53 -4.26 -8.20
CA ALA A 26 -19.39 -3.10 -8.39
C ALA A 26 -19.36 -2.11 -7.20
N THR A 27 -19.15 -2.61 -5.99
CA THR A 27 -19.14 -1.83 -4.74
C THR A 27 -18.19 -2.48 -3.72
N PRO A 28 -17.75 -1.75 -2.68
CA PRO A 28 -17.02 -2.35 -1.56
C PRO A 28 -17.78 -3.54 -0.92
N GLN A 29 -19.11 -3.41 -0.77
CA GLN A 29 -19.94 -4.49 -0.23
C GLN A 29 -19.94 -5.73 -1.13
N ALA A 30 -19.98 -5.56 -2.45
CA ALA A 30 -19.87 -6.67 -3.40
C ALA A 30 -18.50 -7.35 -3.29
N ALA A 31 -17.42 -6.58 -3.10
CA ALA A 31 -16.09 -7.15 -2.87
C ALA A 31 -16.04 -8.04 -1.62
N ILE A 32 -16.77 -7.70 -0.57
CA ILE A 32 -16.86 -8.52 0.65
C ILE A 32 -17.71 -9.78 0.42
N GLU A 33 -18.84 -9.66 -0.28
CA GLU A 33 -19.84 -10.73 -0.40
C GLU A 33 -19.55 -11.72 -1.54
N GLU A 34 -18.90 -11.26 -2.61
CA GLU A 34 -18.69 -12.01 -3.84
C GLU A 34 -17.28 -12.57 -3.98
N ALA A 35 -16.29 -11.98 -3.29
CA ALA A 35 -14.92 -12.46 -3.35
C ALA A 35 -14.77 -13.86 -2.76
N GLU A 36 -14.00 -14.70 -3.43
CA GLU A 36 -13.49 -15.92 -2.81
C GLU A 36 -12.27 -15.58 -1.92
N PRO A 37 -12.03 -16.36 -0.85
CA PRO A 37 -10.79 -16.22 -0.08
C PRO A 37 -9.56 -16.34 -0.97
N GLU A 38 -8.58 -15.49 -0.70
CA GLU A 38 -7.32 -15.47 -1.43
C GLU A 38 -6.57 -16.81 -1.30
N ARG A 39 -6.08 -17.32 -2.44
CA ARG A 39 -5.30 -18.58 -2.51
C ARG A 39 -3.88 -18.39 -3.02
N THR A 40 -3.57 -17.18 -3.48
CA THR A 40 -2.26 -16.84 -4.02
C THR A 40 -1.99 -15.38 -3.71
N ALA A 41 -0.76 -15.10 -3.32
CA ALA A 41 -0.28 -13.76 -3.03
C ALA A 41 0.91 -13.43 -3.94
N TYR A 42 0.90 -12.23 -4.51
CA TYR A 42 2.04 -11.66 -5.20
C TYR A 42 2.81 -10.80 -4.21
N VAL A 43 4.10 -11.04 -4.05
CA VAL A 43 4.93 -10.34 -3.06
C VAL A 43 6.20 -9.84 -3.72
N MET A 44 6.53 -8.56 -3.54
CA MET A 44 7.81 -8.02 -4.02
C MET A 44 8.97 -8.60 -3.23
N GLY A 45 9.92 -9.21 -3.93
CA GLY A 45 11.19 -9.69 -3.39
C GLY A 45 12.35 -8.86 -3.93
N LEU A 46 13.18 -8.28 -3.06
CA LEU A 46 14.35 -7.49 -3.48
C LEU A 46 15.65 -8.02 -2.85
N HIS A 47 16.76 -7.79 -3.56
CA HIS A 47 18.12 -8.05 -3.11
C HIS A 47 18.96 -6.78 -2.92
N VAL A 48 18.40 -5.61 -3.27
CA VAL A 48 19.10 -4.35 -3.12
C VAL A 48 19.48 -4.10 -1.65
N GLY A 49 20.70 -3.59 -1.44
CA GLY A 49 21.27 -3.39 -0.11
C GLY A 49 21.84 -4.63 0.55
N GLN A 50 21.82 -5.81 -0.11
CA GLN A 50 22.41 -7.05 0.39
C GLN A 50 23.67 -7.44 -0.42
N ASP A 51 24.50 -8.33 0.14
CA ASP A 51 25.63 -8.96 -0.58
C ASP A 51 25.15 -10.17 -1.40
N VAL A 52 24.13 -9.95 -2.24
CA VAL A 52 23.51 -10.96 -3.10
C VAL A 52 23.57 -10.51 -4.56
N ASP A 53 24.21 -11.30 -5.41
CA ASP A 53 24.44 -10.96 -6.82
C ASP A 53 23.28 -11.43 -7.73
N ALA A 54 22.04 -11.08 -7.38
CA ALA A 54 20.82 -11.48 -8.09
C ALA A 54 19.88 -10.28 -8.35
N PRO A 55 19.02 -10.36 -9.38
CA PRO A 55 17.99 -9.36 -9.61
C PRO A 55 16.85 -9.50 -8.61
N ASP A 56 16.09 -8.42 -8.42
CA ASP A 56 14.84 -8.47 -7.67
C ASP A 56 13.80 -9.34 -8.43
N PHE A 57 12.71 -9.72 -7.77
CA PHE A 57 11.73 -10.64 -8.32
C PHE A 57 10.33 -10.43 -7.76
N LEU A 58 9.32 -10.85 -8.52
CA LEU A 58 7.97 -11.09 -8.01
C LEU A 58 7.90 -12.51 -7.45
N ALA A 59 7.61 -12.67 -6.16
CA ALA A 59 7.29 -13.95 -5.54
C ALA A 59 5.80 -14.28 -5.70
N VAL A 60 5.51 -15.54 -6.00
CA VAL A 60 4.16 -16.12 -5.95
C VAL A 60 4.11 -17.01 -4.72
N VAL A 61 3.35 -16.59 -3.72
CA VAL A 61 3.18 -17.30 -2.45
C VAL A 61 1.84 -18.02 -2.43
N ASP A 62 1.85 -19.25 -1.97
CA ASP A 62 0.65 -20.03 -1.76
C ASP A 62 0.06 -19.77 -0.38
N VAL A 63 -1.13 -19.16 -0.34
CA VAL A 63 -1.82 -18.80 0.90
C VAL A 63 -3.11 -19.61 1.11
N ASP A 64 -3.33 -20.64 0.28
CA ASP A 64 -4.46 -21.56 0.46
C ASP A 64 -4.17 -22.56 1.59
N PRO A 65 -4.91 -22.53 2.72
CA PRO A 65 -4.67 -23.43 3.85
C PRO A 65 -4.94 -24.91 3.55
N ASP A 66 -5.67 -25.21 2.47
CA ASP A 66 -5.92 -26.59 2.01
C ASP A 66 -4.84 -27.10 1.05
N SER A 67 -3.85 -26.27 0.69
CA SER A 67 -2.77 -26.64 -0.23
C SER A 67 -1.62 -27.37 0.46
N ASP A 68 -1.03 -28.34 -0.25
CA ASP A 68 0.18 -29.05 0.20
C ASP A 68 1.43 -28.14 0.24
N THR A 69 1.38 -26.97 -0.42
CA THR A 69 2.44 -25.95 -0.43
C THR A 69 2.03 -24.67 0.29
N TYR A 70 1.04 -24.73 1.18
CA TYR A 70 0.63 -23.59 2.01
C TYR A 70 1.83 -22.95 2.72
N SER A 71 1.91 -21.62 2.69
CA SER A 71 3.00 -20.84 3.28
C SER A 71 4.36 -21.00 2.57
N GLU A 72 4.37 -21.40 1.30
CA GLU A 72 5.58 -21.52 0.49
C GLU A 72 5.58 -20.56 -0.71
N ILE A 73 6.78 -20.10 -1.11
CA ILE A 73 6.99 -19.44 -2.41
C ILE A 73 7.02 -20.53 -3.49
N VAL A 74 5.97 -20.57 -4.32
CA VAL A 74 5.77 -21.62 -5.33
C VAL A 74 6.29 -21.24 -6.71
N ASN A 75 6.47 -19.94 -6.97
CA ASN A 75 7.08 -19.44 -8.20
C ASN A 75 7.75 -18.08 -7.96
N ARG A 76 8.69 -17.71 -8.83
CA ARG A 76 9.39 -16.43 -8.80
C ARG A 76 9.65 -15.94 -10.23
N VAL A 77 9.21 -14.73 -10.52
CA VAL A 77 9.52 -14.04 -11.78
C VAL A 77 10.69 -13.10 -11.52
N GLN A 78 11.89 -13.50 -11.93
CA GLN A 78 13.08 -12.66 -11.80
C GLN A 78 13.03 -11.50 -12.79
N MET A 79 13.31 -10.30 -12.30
CA MET A 79 13.50 -9.13 -13.15
C MET A 79 14.78 -9.30 -13.99
N PRO A 80 14.84 -8.70 -15.19
CA PRO A 80 15.98 -8.87 -16.09
C PRO A 80 17.24 -8.12 -15.61
N ASN A 81 17.09 -7.19 -14.66
CA ASN A 81 18.10 -6.26 -14.21
C ASN A 81 18.28 -6.32 -12.68
N LYS A 82 19.45 -5.88 -12.22
CA LYS A 82 19.77 -5.77 -10.79
C LYS A 82 19.62 -4.31 -10.35
N GLY A 83 19.33 -4.11 -9.07
CA GLY A 83 19.30 -2.77 -8.48
C GLY A 83 18.02 -2.01 -8.78
N ASP A 84 16.92 -2.72 -9.04
CA ASP A 84 15.62 -2.08 -9.29
C ASP A 84 15.04 -1.49 -8.00
N GLU A 85 15.21 -2.15 -6.85
CA GLU A 85 14.52 -1.83 -5.59
C GLU A 85 13.01 -1.94 -5.79
N LEU A 86 12.53 -3.16 -6.07
CA LEU A 86 11.09 -3.41 -6.12
C LEU A 86 10.46 -3.06 -4.77
N HIS A 87 9.36 -2.32 -4.82
CA HIS A 87 8.76 -1.71 -3.62
C HIS A 87 7.23 -1.83 -3.68
N HIS A 88 6.51 -0.80 -4.14
CA HIS A 88 5.09 -0.91 -4.49
C HIS A 88 4.87 -1.29 -5.95
N PHE A 89 3.69 -1.84 -6.23
CA PHE A 89 3.21 -2.27 -7.53
C PHE A 89 1.67 -2.30 -7.54
N GLY A 90 1.10 -2.24 -8.73
CA GLY A 90 -0.35 -2.15 -8.89
C GLY A 90 -0.87 -2.92 -10.09
N TRP A 91 -2.18 -2.95 -10.23
CA TRP A 91 -2.87 -3.59 -11.34
C TRP A 91 -3.07 -2.63 -12.51
N ASN A 92 -3.12 -3.16 -13.74
CA ASN A 92 -3.50 -2.37 -14.92
C ASN A 92 -4.95 -1.89 -14.89
N ALA A 93 -5.82 -2.60 -14.17
CA ALA A 93 -7.24 -2.33 -14.13
C ALA A 93 -7.83 -2.84 -12.81
N CYS A 94 -8.84 -2.15 -12.31
CA CYS A 94 -9.52 -2.47 -11.05
C CYS A 94 -10.96 -1.94 -11.08
N SER A 95 -11.64 -1.99 -9.93
CA SER A 95 -13.04 -1.56 -9.78
C SER A 95 -13.31 -0.13 -10.22
N SER A 96 -12.29 0.73 -10.35
CA SER A 96 -12.41 2.10 -10.85
C SER A 96 -12.84 2.17 -12.32
N SER A 97 -12.66 1.08 -13.06
CA SER A 97 -13.07 0.93 -14.47
C SER A 97 -14.30 0.04 -14.65
N CYS A 98 -15.20 -0.04 -13.65
CA CYS A 98 -16.41 -0.90 -13.67
C CYS A 98 -17.36 -0.67 -14.85
N HIS A 99 -17.24 0.46 -15.56
CA HIS A 99 -18.04 0.81 -16.73
C HIS A 99 -17.39 0.46 -18.09
N MET A 100 -16.14 -0.03 -18.09
CA MET A 100 -15.39 -0.36 -19.29
C MET A 100 -15.58 -1.83 -19.66
N GLU A 101 -16.34 -2.11 -20.74
CA GLU A 101 -16.48 -3.46 -21.29
C GLU A 101 -15.15 -3.97 -21.86
N GLY A 102 -14.74 -5.17 -21.47
CA GLY A 102 -13.58 -5.88 -22.06
C GLY A 102 -12.21 -5.53 -21.45
N LEU A 103 -12.15 -4.66 -20.45
CA LEU A 103 -10.96 -4.45 -19.64
C LEU A 103 -10.85 -5.56 -18.58
N GLU A 104 -9.67 -6.14 -18.41
CA GLU A 104 -9.40 -7.25 -17.49
C GLU A 104 -8.28 -6.85 -16.51
N ARG A 105 -8.48 -7.11 -15.21
CA ARG A 105 -7.39 -7.10 -14.22
C ARG A 105 -6.49 -8.30 -14.50
N ARG A 106 -5.32 -8.05 -15.08
CA ARG A 106 -4.45 -9.13 -15.57
C ARG A 106 -2.97 -8.82 -15.52
N HIS A 107 -2.57 -7.57 -15.66
CA HIS A 107 -1.16 -7.21 -15.69
C HIS A 107 -0.80 -6.48 -14.40
N LEU A 108 0.30 -6.91 -13.80
CA LEU A 108 0.97 -6.19 -12.72
C LEU A 108 1.93 -5.19 -13.33
N ILE A 109 1.89 -3.97 -12.80
CA ILE A 109 2.79 -2.87 -13.14
C ILE A 109 3.76 -2.72 -11.98
N ILE A 110 4.99 -3.15 -12.19
CA ILE A 110 6.01 -3.33 -11.14
C ILE A 110 7.18 -2.37 -11.38
N PRO A 111 7.15 -1.17 -10.77
CA PRO A 111 8.26 -0.23 -10.84
C PRO A 111 9.46 -0.69 -10.00
N GLY A 112 10.66 -0.40 -10.50
CA GLY A 112 11.90 -0.38 -9.74
C GLY A 112 12.15 1.02 -9.22
N GLN A 113 12.04 1.20 -7.91
CA GLN A 113 12.13 2.50 -7.25
C GLN A 113 13.49 3.16 -7.52
N ARG A 114 14.61 2.43 -7.39
CA ARG A 114 15.95 2.99 -7.62
C ARG A 114 16.32 3.12 -9.09
N SER A 115 15.84 2.19 -9.92
CA SER A 115 16.21 2.16 -11.33
C SER A 115 15.32 3.05 -12.20
N SER A 116 14.11 3.38 -11.75
CA SER A 116 13.05 3.98 -12.55
C SER A 116 12.57 3.13 -13.75
N ARG A 117 12.89 1.83 -13.76
CA ARG A 117 12.37 0.87 -14.73
C ARG A 117 10.96 0.45 -14.34
N ILE A 118 10.08 0.19 -15.31
CA ILE A 118 8.74 -0.34 -15.04
C ILE A 118 8.56 -1.67 -15.77
N HIS A 119 8.17 -2.71 -15.03
CA HIS A 119 7.99 -4.06 -15.54
C HIS A 119 6.51 -4.38 -15.65
N ILE A 120 6.11 -5.00 -16.75
CA ILE A 120 4.74 -5.47 -16.97
C ILE A 120 4.73 -6.99 -16.93
N VAL A 121 4.03 -7.55 -15.95
CA VAL A 121 3.93 -8.98 -15.73
C VAL A 121 2.49 -9.43 -15.98
N ASP A 122 2.31 -10.37 -16.90
CA ASP A 122 1.01 -10.99 -17.21
C ASP A 122 0.72 -12.10 -16.19
N THR A 123 -0.43 -12.00 -15.52
CA THR A 123 -0.87 -12.97 -14.50
C THR A 123 -2.05 -13.83 -14.95
N LYS A 124 -2.26 -13.98 -16.27
CA LYS A 124 -3.30 -14.88 -16.81
C LYS A 124 -3.26 -16.26 -16.17
N GLU A 125 -2.06 -16.83 -16.05
CA GLU A 125 -1.80 -18.00 -15.23
C GLU A 125 -1.33 -17.54 -13.85
N ARG A 126 -2.24 -17.46 -12.89
CA ARG A 126 -1.99 -16.79 -11.58
C ARG A 126 -0.79 -17.34 -10.79
N ARG A 127 -0.48 -18.63 -10.98
CA ARG A 127 0.66 -19.29 -10.30
C ARG A 127 1.92 -19.37 -11.17
N ASP A 128 1.83 -18.93 -12.42
CA ASP A 128 2.94 -18.88 -13.37
C ASP A 128 2.93 -17.57 -14.17
N PRO A 129 3.06 -16.42 -13.50
CA PRO A 129 3.08 -15.13 -14.17
C PRO A 129 4.32 -14.96 -15.05
N GLU A 130 4.19 -14.18 -16.12
CA GLU A 130 5.25 -14.00 -17.12
C GLU A 130 5.58 -12.51 -17.33
N LEU A 131 6.87 -12.16 -17.30
CA LEU A 131 7.32 -10.83 -17.71
C LEU A 131 7.09 -10.65 -19.22
N THR A 132 6.30 -9.64 -19.60
CA THR A 132 5.91 -9.41 -20.99
C THR A 132 6.51 -8.13 -21.58
N LYS A 133 6.74 -7.10 -20.78
CA LYS A 133 7.28 -5.81 -21.22
C LYS A 133 8.15 -5.18 -20.13
N VAL A 134 9.14 -4.43 -20.58
CA VAL A 134 9.98 -3.58 -19.74
C VAL A 134 9.99 -2.19 -20.37
N ILE A 135 9.63 -1.19 -19.58
CA ILE A 135 9.80 0.23 -19.90
C ILE A 135 11.11 0.66 -19.26
N GLU A 136 12.10 0.98 -20.09
CA GLU A 136 13.42 1.35 -19.61
C GLU A 136 13.41 2.77 -19.02
N PRO A 137 14.33 3.07 -18.06
CA PRO A 137 14.33 4.33 -17.32
C PRO A 137 14.39 5.58 -18.20
N GLU A 138 15.02 5.52 -19.37
CA GLU A 138 15.09 6.66 -20.29
C GLU A 138 13.70 7.18 -20.71
N ALA A 139 12.72 6.28 -20.84
CA ALA A 139 11.35 6.69 -21.17
C ALA A 139 10.67 7.46 -20.03
N VAL A 140 11.13 7.29 -18.79
CA VAL A 140 10.67 8.05 -17.61
C VAL A 140 11.46 9.36 -17.51
N TYR A 141 12.79 9.30 -17.66
CA TYR A 141 13.67 10.48 -17.59
C TYR A 141 13.37 11.52 -18.68
N ASP A 142 12.88 11.11 -19.85
CA ASP A 142 12.43 12.02 -20.90
C ASP A 142 11.30 12.96 -20.45
N HIS A 143 10.63 12.66 -19.32
CA HIS A 143 9.59 13.47 -18.69
C HIS A 143 10.04 14.17 -17.40
N ASP A 144 11.35 14.18 -17.12
CA ASP A 144 11.96 14.79 -15.95
C ASP A 144 11.40 14.23 -14.62
N LEU A 145 11.36 12.90 -14.55
CA LEU A 145 10.83 12.12 -13.43
C LEU A 145 11.76 10.94 -13.12
N SER A 146 11.79 10.52 -11.86
CA SER A 146 12.45 9.29 -11.40
C SER A 146 11.80 8.78 -10.11
N ALA A 147 12.29 7.64 -9.63
CA ALA A 147 11.84 7.02 -8.38
C ALA A 147 10.34 6.77 -8.31
N PRO A 148 9.80 5.92 -9.20
CA PRO A 148 8.41 5.50 -9.16
C PRO A 148 8.10 4.75 -7.84
N HIS A 149 6.93 5.00 -7.27
CA HIS A 149 6.51 4.45 -6.00
C HIS A 149 5.11 3.82 -6.10
N THR A 150 4.05 4.55 -5.76
CA THR A 150 2.69 4.05 -5.72
C THR A 150 2.14 3.93 -7.13
N VAL A 151 1.46 2.82 -7.41
CA VAL A 151 0.79 2.56 -8.68
C VAL A 151 -0.70 2.37 -8.44
N HIS A 152 -1.54 3.18 -9.09
CA HIS A 152 -2.96 2.89 -9.18
C HIS A 152 -3.43 2.79 -10.64
N CYS A 153 -4.23 1.77 -10.90
CA CYS A 153 -5.22 1.79 -11.98
C CYS A 153 -6.18 2.97 -11.75
N ILE A 154 -6.42 3.76 -12.78
CA ILE A 154 -7.36 4.90 -12.77
C ILE A 154 -8.50 4.63 -13.77
N PRO A 155 -9.57 5.45 -13.79
CA PRO A 155 -10.65 5.27 -14.77
C PRO A 155 -10.14 5.23 -16.21
N ASP A 156 -10.97 4.69 -17.11
CA ASP A 156 -10.67 4.56 -18.54
C ASP A 156 -9.48 3.64 -18.90
N GLY A 157 -9.01 2.83 -17.94
CA GLY A 157 -7.97 1.82 -18.15
C GLY A 157 -6.55 2.37 -18.17
N GLU A 158 -6.39 3.64 -17.78
CA GLU A 158 -5.09 4.29 -17.60
C GLU A 158 -4.48 3.90 -16.24
N ILE A 159 -3.18 4.12 -16.10
CA ILE A 159 -2.41 3.84 -14.89
C ILE A 159 -1.66 5.10 -14.52
N LEU A 160 -1.75 5.49 -13.26
CA LEU A 160 -0.99 6.61 -12.71
C LEU A 160 0.04 6.06 -11.72
N ILE A 161 1.21 6.68 -11.69
CA ILE A 161 2.34 6.29 -10.85
C ILE A 161 2.91 7.52 -10.16
N SER A 162 3.02 7.51 -8.83
CA SER A 162 3.72 8.59 -8.11
C SER A 162 5.23 8.47 -8.30
N MET A 163 5.88 9.62 -8.43
CA MET A 163 7.31 9.75 -8.73
C MET A 163 7.94 10.69 -7.71
N LEU A 164 8.97 10.23 -7.00
CA LEU A 164 9.52 10.95 -5.84
C LEU A 164 10.53 12.03 -6.21
N GLY A 165 11.03 12.05 -7.44
CA GLY A 165 11.98 13.07 -7.87
C GLY A 165 12.00 13.32 -9.37
N ASP A 166 12.83 14.29 -9.76
CA ASP A 166 13.15 14.63 -11.14
C ASP A 166 14.11 13.61 -11.77
N ALA A 167 14.51 13.78 -13.03
CA ALA A 167 15.39 12.81 -13.70
C ALA A 167 16.81 12.71 -13.09
N ASP A 168 17.23 13.71 -12.31
CA ASP A 168 18.51 13.72 -11.62
C ASP A 168 18.42 13.18 -10.18
N GLY A 169 17.22 12.79 -9.73
CA GLY A 169 16.94 12.30 -8.37
C GLY A 169 16.87 13.43 -7.33
N ASP A 170 16.63 14.67 -7.76
CA ASP A 170 16.32 15.83 -6.93
C ASP A 170 14.79 16.09 -6.94
N LEU A 171 14.34 17.21 -6.38
CA LEU A 171 12.96 17.69 -6.47
C LEU A 171 12.80 18.61 -7.71
N PRO A 172 11.59 18.71 -8.30
CA PRO A 172 10.33 18.19 -7.79
C PRO A 172 9.98 16.76 -8.22
N GLY A 173 9.22 16.06 -7.39
CA GLY A 173 8.50 14.85 -7.78
C GLY A 173 7.30 15.15 -8.69
N GLY A 174 6.44 14.16 -8.91
CA GLY A 174 5.22 14.31 -9.73
C GLY A 174 4.54 12.98 -10.00
N PHE A 175 3.81 12.88 -11.12
CA PHE A 175 3.08 11.68 -11.51
C PHE A 175 3.32 11.31 -12.97
N LEU A 176 3.56 10.03 -13.24
CA LEU A 176 3.71 9.47 -14.57
C LEU A 176 2.44 8.71 -14.97
N GLU A 177 1.94 8.95 -16.17
CA GLU A 177 0.76 8.27 -16.72
C GLU A 177 1.16 7.25 -17.80
N LEU A 178 0.56 6.06 -17.72
CA LEU A 178 0.60 5.03 -18.75
C LEU A 178 -0.81 4.78 -19.29
N ASN A 179 -0.93 4.53 -20.60
CA ASN A 179 -2.18 4.07 -21.19
C ASN A 179 -2.39 2.55 -21.02
N ASP A 180 -3.51 2.04 -21.52
CA ASP A 180 -3.92 0.63 -21.49
C ASP A 180 -2.98 -0.32 -22.26
N ASP A 181 -2.21 0.20 -23.22
CA ASP A 181 -1.13 -0.50 -23.94
C ASP A 181 0.24 -0.42 -23.21
N PHE A 182 0.25 0.12 -21.99
CA PHE A 182 1.43 0.36 -21.14
C PHE A 182 2.46 1.28 -21.81
N GLU A 183 2.02 2.23 -22.63
CA GLU A 183 2.86 3.27 -23.23
C GLU A 183 2.84 4.52 -22.36
N VAL A 184 4.02 5.10 -22.13
CA VAL A 184 4.19 6.33 -21.36
C VAL A 184 3.52 7.50 -22.09
N GLN A 185 2.54 8.13 -21.44
CA GLN A 185 1.87 9.34 -21.94
C GLN A 185 2.62 10.62 -21.50
N GLY A 186 3.30 10.56 -20.36
CA GLY A 186 4.10 11.63 -19.79
C GLY A 186 3.64 12.00 -18.38
N ARG A 187 3.82 13.27 -18.01
CA ARG A 187 3.34 13.77 -16.72
C ARG A 187 1.85 13.99 -16.74
N TRP A 188 1.17 13.54 -15.68
CA TRP A 188 -0.23 13.87 -15.41
C TRP A 188 -0.36 15.27 -14.80
N ASP A 189 0.58 15.65 -13.94
CA ASP A 189 0.62 16.95 -13.27
C ASP A 189 1.29 18.04 -14.11
N THR A 190 0.97 19.30 -13.78
CA THR A 190 1.79 20.44 -14.22
C THR A 190 3.03 20.52 -13.33
N PRO A 191 4.26 20.50 -13.88
CA PRO A 191 5.49 20.56 -13.07
C PRO A 191 5.52 21.77 -12.12
N GLY A 192 5.85 21.50 -10.86
CA GLY A 192 6.02 22.52 -9.82
C GLY A 192 4.76 22.91 -9.03
N GLU A 193 3.64 22.19 -9.23
CA GLU A 193 2.46 22.28 -8.34
C GLU A 193 2.80 21.76 -6.92
N ILE A 194 3.65 20.73 -6.84
CA ILE A 194 4.23 20.19 -5.60
C ILE A 194 5.75 20.12 -5.71
N GLU A 195 6.42 20.07 -4.55
CA GLU A 195 7.87 19.85 -4.47
C GLU A 195 8.15 18.38 -4.19
N MET A 196 7.70 17.86 -3.05
CA MET A 196 7.87 16.45 -2.66
C MET A 196 6.63 15.63 -3.02
N ASN A 197 6.82 14.33 -3.26
CA ASN A 197 5.76 13.35 -3.46
C ASN A 197 6.09 12.06 -2.71
N TYR A 198 5.10 11.20 -2.49
CA TYR A 198 5.27 9.84 -1.99
C TYR A 198 4.11 8.95 -2.46
N ASP A 199 3.03 8.91 -1.68
CA ASP A 199 1.83 8.13 -1.95
C ASP A 199 0.72 9.05 -2.44
N TYR A 200 -0.29 8.47 -3.08
CA TYR A 200 -1.50 9.19 -3.43
C TYR A 200 -2.69 8.25 -3.46
N TRP A 201 -3.85 8.82 -3.20
CA TRP A 201 -5.12 8.13 -3.34
C TRP A 201 -6.15 9.08 -3.93
N TYR A 202 -7.06 8.57 -4.75
CA TYR A 202 -8.07 9.38 -5.44
C TYR A 202 -9.49 8.89 -5.18
N GLN A 203 -10.44 9.83 -5.26
CA GLN A 203 -11.88 9.61 -5.14
C GLN A 203 -12.57 10.29 -6.32
N PRO A 204 -12.76 9.59 -7.45
CA PRO A 204 -13.21 10.20 -8.71
C PRO A 204 -14.62 10.77 -8.59
N ARG A 205 -15.51 10.13 -7.81
CA ARG A 205 -16.88 10.63 -7.53
C ARG A 205 -16.90 12.01 -6.89
N GLN A 206 -15.87 12.32 -6.11
CA GLN A 206 -15.71 13.59 -5.39
C GLN A 206 -14.77 14.56 -6.12
N ASN A 207 -14.22 14.16 -7.27
CA ASN A 207 -13.25 14.93 -8.05
C ASN A 207 -12.01 15.35 -7.24
N VAL A 208 -11.49 14.45 -6.41
CA VAL A 208 -10.34 14.75 -5.55
C VAL A 208 -9.28 13.66 -5.65
N MET A 209 -8.02 14.09 -5.57
CA MET A 209 -6.89 13.23 -5.22
C MET A 209 -6.16 13.86 -4.04
N LEU A 210 -5.65 13.03 -3.14
CA LEU A 210 -4.71 13.40 -2.09
C LEU A 210 -3.34 12.84 -2.48
N SER A 211 -2.27 13.62 -2.31
CA SER A 211 -0.91 13.11 -2.30
C SER A 211 -0.12 13.55 -1.06
N THR A 212 0.85 12.73 -0.67
CA THR A 212 1.68 12.91 0.52
C THR A 212 3.14 13.17 0.14
N GLU A 213 4.04 13.27 1.12
CA GLU A 213 5.41 13.74 0.91
C GLU A 213 6.41 12.90 1.70
N TRP A 214 7.46 12.40 1.04
CA TRP A 214 8.60 11.80 1.72
C TRP A 214 9.85 12.65 1.62
N ALA A 215 10.62 12.53 0.52
CA ALA A 215 11.84 13.28 0.28
C ALA A 215 12.34 13.04 -1.16
N ALA A 216 13.33 13.83 -1.60
CA ALA A 216 14.05 13.55 -2.85
C ALA A 216 14.86 12.24 -2.75
N PRO A 217 15.01 11.49 -3.86
CA PRO A 217 15.87 10.30 -3.94
C PRO A 217 17.24 10.45 -3.31
N LYS A 218 17.95 11.56 -3.58
CA LYS A 218 19.29 11.81 -3.01
C LYS A 218 19.33 11.91 -1.49
N THR A 219 18.21 12.23 -0.84
CA THR A 219 18.10 12.34 0.61
C THR A 219 18.00 10.95 1.25
N TYR A 220 17.08 10.09 0.80
CA TYR A 220 16.81 8.82 1.49
C TYR A 220 17.58 7.61 0.93
N TYR A 221 18.10 7.68 -0.31
CA TYR A 221 18.90 6.60 -0.89
C TYR A 221 20.13 6.19 -0.06
N PRO A 222 20.89 7.12 0.54
CA PRO A 222 22.02 6.79 1.41
C PRO A 222 21.63 6.20 2.77
N GLY A 223 20.39 6.43 3.24
CA GLY A 223 19.92 6.08 4.59
C GLY A 223 19.17 7.25 5.23
N PHE A 224 18.67 7.04 6.45
CA PHE A 224 18.02 8.09 7.23
C PHE A 224 19.06 8.91 8.01
N ASP A 225 18.98 10.23 7.91
CA ASP A 225 19.85 11.17 8.65
C ASP A 225 19.00 12.23 9.38
N LEU A 226 19.28 12.45 10.65
CA LEU A 226 18.62 13.47 11.46
C LEU A 226 19.01 14.89 11.02
N GLU A 227 20.22 15.10 10.51
CA GLU A 227 20.63 16.41 9.97
C GLU A 227 19.76 16.79 8.76
N ASP A 228 19.35 15.81 7.96
CA ASP A 228 18.44 16.02 6.83
C ASP A 228 17.02 16.39 7.29
N VAL A 229 16.57 15.88 8.44
CA VAL A 229 15.31 16.30 9.08
C VAL A 229 15.41 17.75 9.56
N GLU A 230 16.50 18.10 10.26
CA GLU A 230 16.75 19.47 10.74
C GLU A 230 16.87 20.49 9.59
N ASP A 231 17.43 20.07 8.46
CA ASP A 231 17.53 20.86 7.22
C ASP A 231 16.20 20.97 6.45
N GLY A 232 15.14 20.28 6.88
CA GLY A 232 13.82 20.30 6.23
C GLY A 232 13.77 19.56 4.90
N LYS A 233 14.57 18.49 4.72
CA LYS A 233 14.60 17.69 3.49
C LYS A 233 13.57 16.57 3.46
N TYR A 234 12.79 16.42 4.52
CA TYR A 234 11.67 15.50 4.63
C TYR A 234 10.33 16.25 4.63
N GLY A 235 9.34 15.63 4.01
CA GLY A 235 8.00 16.17 3.79
C GLY A 235 7.16 16.25 5.05
N GLN A 236 6.16 17.13 5.02
CA GLN A 236 5.20 17.32 6.12
C GLN A 236 3.85 17.86 5.65
N ARG A 237 3.53 17.74 4.36
CA ARG A 237 2.30 18.31 3.80
C ARG A 237 1.43 17.28 3.13
N LEU A 238 0.14 17.62 3.09
CA LEU A 238 -0.89 16.94 2.32
C LEU A 238 -1.32 17.86 1.17
N ASN A 239 -1.34 17.34 -0.05
CA ASN A 239 -1.73 18.10 -1.24
C ASN A 239 -3.04 17.53 -1.79
N PHE A 240 -4.09 18.35 -1.82
CA PHE A 240 -5.40 18.02 -2.35
C PHE A 240 -5.55 18.63 -3.74
N TRP A 241 -5.84 17.77 -4.70
CA TRP A 241 -5.90 18.07 -6.13
C TRP A 241 -7.32 18.04 -6.64
N ASP A 242 -7.65 18.92 -7.57
CA ASP A 242 -8.77 18.70 -8.48
C ASP A 242 -8.37 17.56 -9.43
N TRP A 243 -9.00 16.40 -9.25
CA TRP A 243 -8.67 15.18 -9.98
C TRP A 243 -8.84 15.33 -11.50
N ALA A 244 -9.92 15.95 -11.96
CA ALA A 244 -10.17 16.12 -13.39
C ALA A 244 -9.26 17.19 -14.04
N ALA A 245 -8.84 18.20 -13.27
CA ALA A 245 -8.01 19.29 -13.77
C ALA A 245 -6.51 19.04 -13.65
N GLY A 246 -6.07 18.16 -12.75
CA GLY A 246 -4.66 17.89 -12.49
C GLY A 246 -3.93 19.06 -11.80
N THR A 247 -4.62 19.78 -10.92
CA THR A 247 -4.11 20.99 -10.25
C THR A 247 -4.32 20.94 -8.74
N VAL A 248 -3.39 21.49 -7.96
CA VAL A 248 -3.53 21.55 -6.49
C VAL A 248 -4.52 22.64 -6.12
N GLU A 249 -5.59 22.27 -5.41
CA GLU A 249 -6.59 23.20 -4.88
C GLU A 249 -6.28 23.62 -3.44
N GLN A 250 -5.64 22.74 -2.67
CA GLN A 250 -5.30 22.99 -1.27
C GLN A 250 -4.06 22.22 -0.84
N THR A 251 -3.17 22.88 -0.10
CA THR A 251 -2.07 22.24 0.63
C THR A 251 -2.25 22.47 2.12
N ILE A 252 -2.16 21.41 2.92
CA ILE A 252 -2.16 21.48 4.38
C ILE A 252 -0.75 21.18 4.88
N ASP A 253 -0.16 22.14 5.61
CA ASP A 253 1.11 21.94 6.31
C ASP A 253 0.83 21.40 7.72
N LEU A 254 1.28 20.16 7.97
CA LEU A 254 1.04 19.45 9.22
C LEU A 254 2.02 19.86 10.33
N GLY A 255 3.12 20.54 9.98
CA GLY A 255 4.18 20.90 10.91
C GLY A 255 4.85 19.69 11.57
N GLU A 256 5.34 19.90 12.80
CA GLU A 256 6.05 18.86 13.57
C GLU A 256 5.15 17.66 13.92
N ASP A 257 3.83 17.85 13.89
CA ASP A 257 2.84 16.81 14.19
C ASP A 257 2.55 15.89 12.99
N GLY A 258 3.22 16.07 11.84
CA GLY A 258 3.00 15.25 10.65
C GLY A 258 4.23 15.07 9.77
N LEU A 259 5.36 14.77 10.40
CA LEU A 259 6.64 14.56 9.70
C LEU A 259 6.65 13.21 8.98
N ILE A 260 7.07 13.23 7.72
CA ILE A 260 7.10 12.07 6.80
C ILE A 260 5.69 11.43 6.70
N PRO A 261 4.69 12.15 6.15
CA PRO A 261 3.39 11.58 5.82
C PRO A 261 3.58 10.57 4.68
N LEU A 262 3.39 9.29 4.96
CA LEU A 262 3.56 8.20 4.01
C LEU A 262 2.20 7.82 3.40
N GLU A 263 1.67 6.66 3.78
CA GLU A 263 0.52 6.02 3.17
C GLU A 263 -0.78 6.78 3.43
N ALA A 264 -1.53 7.04 2.37
CA ALA A 264 -2.82 7.71 2.37
C ALA A 264 -3.94 6.75 2.02
N ARG A 265 -5.03 6.76 2.79
CA ARG A 265 -6.21 5.91 2.56
C ARG A 265 -7.47 6.73 2.73
N PHE A 266 -8.25 6.89 1.66
CA PHE A 266 -9.65 7.29 1.82
C PHE A 266 -10.50 6.11 2.32
N LEU A 267 -11.65 6.40 2.92
CA LEU A 267 -12.68 5.36 3.08
C LEU A 267 -13.12 4.83 1.71
N HIS A 268 -13.37 3.53 1.62
CA HIS A 268 -13.74 2.81 0.39
C HIS A 268 -15.08 3.26 -0.17
N THR A 269 -16.01 3.63 0.71
CA THR A 269 -17.31 4.17 0.30
C THR A 269 -17.10 5.47 -0.48
N PRO A 270 -17.47 5.54 -1.77
CA PRO A 270 -17.15 6.68 -2.64
C PRO A 270 -17.91 7.97 -2.28
N GLU A 271 -18.87 7.88 -1.35
CA GLU A 271 -19.62 9.01 -0.81
C GLU A 271 -18.92 9.70 0.38
N SER A 272 -17.94 9.04 1.00
CA SER A 272 -17.27 9.55 2.20
C SER A 272 -16.13 10.50 1.85
N THR A 273 -16.10 11.67 2.49
CA THR A 273 -15.02 12.64 2.35
C THR A 273 -13.85 12.40 3.33
N HIS A 274 -13.93 11.35 4.14
CA HIS A 274 -12.96 11.04 5.19
C HIS A 274 -11.84 10.11 4.70
N GLY A 275 -10.67 10.26 5.30
CA GLY A 275 -9.56 9.33 5.17
C GLY A 275 -8.48 9.54 6.22
N TYR A 276 -7.40 8.79 6.11
CA TYR A 276 -6.28 8.81 7.04
C TYR A 276 -4.95 8.83 6.31
N VAL A 277 -3.93 9.37 6.98
CA VAL A 277 -2.53 9.31 6.58
C VAL A 277 -1.69 8.82 7.77
N GLY A 278 -0.78 7.89 7.53
CA GLY A 278 0.26 7.51 8.49
C GLY A 278 1.43 8.48 8.41
N ALA A 279 1.75 9.18 9.50
CA ALA A 279 2.94 10.02 9.58
C ALA A 279 4.05 9.26 10.31
N ALA A 280 5.07 8.83 9.56
CA ALA A 280 6.05 7.88 10.04
C ALA A 280 6.91 8.48 11.15
N LEU A 281 7.56 9.61 10.90
CA LEU A 281 8.54 10.15 11.85
C LEU A 281 7.86 10.74 13.10
N SER A 282 6.72 11.42 12.94
CA SER A 282 5.93 11.92 14.07
C SER A 282 5.10 10.82 14.76
N SER A 283 5.13 9.58 14.26
CA SER A 283 4.52 8.40 14.87
C SER A 283 3.04 8.58 15.24
N ASN A 284 2.24 9.03 14.28
CA ASN A 284 0.81 9.25 14.48
C ASN A 284 -0.01 8.99 13.22
N ILE A 285 -1.33 8.90 13.41
CA ILE A 285 -2.32 8.85 12.34
C ILE A 285 -3.05 10.18 12.28
N ILE A 286 -3.10 10.73 11.08
CA ILE A 286 -3.75 11.98 10.75
C ILE A 286 -5.08 11.66 10.08
N HIS A 287 -6.18 12.08 10.69
CA HIS A 287 -7.50 12.04 10.05
C HIS A 287 -7.66 13.27 9.18
N PHE A 288 -8.05 13.08 7.92
CA PHE A 288 -8.46 14.17 7.06
C PHE A 288 -9.92 14.03 6.63
N HIS A 289 -10.58 15.16 6.40
CA HIS A 289 -11.96 15.20 5.93
C HIS A 289 -12.31 16.53 5.27
N GLU A 290 -13.25 16.51 4.33
CA GLU A 290 -13.82 17.72 3.74
C GLU A 290 -14.99 18.24 4.57
N SER A 291 -15.02 19.56 4.79
CA SER A 291 -16.15 20.26 5.39
C SER A 291 -16.25 21.69 4.87
N GLY A 292 -17.34 21.99 4.15
CA GLY A 292 -17.64 23.37 3.73
C GLY A 292 -16.84 23.87 2.52
N GLY A 293 -16.32 22.96 1.72
CA GLY A 293 -15.52 23.16 0.52
C GLY A 293 -14.01 23.10 0.76
N GLU A 294 -13.56 22.75 1.96
CA GLU A 294 -12.15 22.72 2.35
C GLU A 294 -11.83 21.43 3.12
N TYR A 295 -10.62 20.90 2.92
CA TYR A 295 -10.11 19.79 3.71
C TYR A 295 -9.52 20.28 5.04
N HIS A 296 -9.68 19.46 6.06
CA HIS A 296 -9.05 19.63 7.37
C HIS A 296 -8.30 18.35 7.70
N ALA A 297 -7.18 18.47 8.42
CA ALA A 297 -6.37 17.34 8.85
C ALA A 297 -5.94 17.55 10.31
N GLU A 298 -6.07 16.51 11.14
CA GLU A 298 -5.65 16.53 12.54
C GLU A 298 -5.18 15.15 13.02
N PRO A 299 -4.17 15.07 13.92
CA PRO A 299 -3.79 13.82 14.56
C PRO A 299 -4.94 13.25 15.39
N VAL A 300 -5.19 11.94 15.26
CA VAL A 300 -6.26 11.23 15.98
C VAL A 300 -5.79 9.97 16.72
N ILE A 301 -4.62 9.44 16.36
CA ILE A 301 -3.95 8.34 17.05
C ILE A 301 -2.47 8.72 17.18
N GLU A 302 -1.92 8.66 18.38
CA GLU A 302 -0.52 8.98 18.66
C GLU A 302 0.16 7.78 19.34
N PHE A 303 1.42 7.53 18.99
CA PHE A 303 2.23 6.47 19.58
C PHE A 303 3.45 7.07 20.27
N ASP A 304 3.54 6.88 21.59
CA ASP A 304 4.65 7.41 22.39
C ASP A 304 5.99 6.73 22.05
N ASP A 305 7.06 7.51 21.97
CA ASP A 305 8.43 7.00 21.88
C ASP A 305 8.78 6.10 23.07
N ARG A 306 9.69 5.15 22.84
CA ARG A 306 10.12 4.17 23.86
C ARG A 306 11.63 4.16 24.02
N GLU A 307 12.09 4.15 25.26
CA GLU A 307 13.52 4.04 25.59
C GLU A 307 14.07 2.66 25.21
N HIS A 308 15.20 2.62 24.49
CA HIS A 308 15.92 1.39 24.16
C HIS A 308 17.39 1.50 24.57
N GLU A 309 17.99 0.44 25.10
CA GLU A 309 19.35 0.51 25.68
C GLU A 309 20.46 0.77 24.66
N ASP A 310 20.25 0.35 23.42
CA ASP A 310 21.19 0.56 22.30
C ASP A 310 20.98 1.87 21.54
N TRP A 311 20.03 2.72 21.96
CA TRP A 311 19.73 3.98 21.29
C TRP A 311 20.09 5.18 22.18
N ASP A 312 20.65 6.22 21.56
CA ASP A 312 21.00 7.48 22.24
C ASP A 312 19.77 8.40 22.47
N MET A 313 18.64 8.08 21.83
CA MET A 313 17.37 8.81 21.91
C MET A 313 16.19 7.83 21.99
N PRO A 314 15.03 8.24 22.51
CA PRO A 314 13.81 7.43 22.47
C PRO A 314 13.50 6.98 21.04
N VAL A 315 13.10 5.72 20.89
CA VAL A 315 12.79 5.09 19.61
C VAL A 315 11.34 5.42 19.23
N PRO A 316 11.11 6.11 18.10
CA PRO A 316 9.75 6.38 17.63
C PRO A 316 9.06 5.09 17.20
N ALA A 317 7.73 5.11 17.12
CA ALA A 317 6.98 3.95 16.63
C ALA A 317 7.29 3.66 15.16
N LEU A 318 7.48 4.74 14.39
CA LEU A 318 7.64 4.76 12.95
C LEU A 318 6.47 4.08 12.24
N VAL A 319 5.36 4.81 12.11
CA VAL A 319 4.15 4.30 11.43
C VAL A 319 4.39 4.27 9.92
N THR A 320 4.65 3.10 9.38
CA THR A 320 5.10 2.97 7.98
C THR A 320 3.99 2.65 6.99
N ASP A 321 2.98 1.88 7.40
CA ASP A 321 1.84 1.55 6.53
C ASP A 321 0.52 1.53 7.30
N ILE A 322 -0.55 1.84 6.57
CA ILE A 322 -1.93 1.77 7.02
C ILE A 322 -2.85 1.23 5.93
N LEU A 323 -3.91 0.54 6.34
CA LEU A 323 -5.00 0.15 5.44
C LEU A 323 -6.35 0.16 6.17
N ILE A 324 -7.43 0.21 5.39
CA ILE A 324 -8.79 0.26 5.92
C ILE A 324 -9.52 -0.99 5.44
N SER A 325 -10.26 -1.65 6.34
CA SER A 325 -11.11 -2.79 5.95
C SER A 325 -12.17 -2.36 4.93
N MET A 326 -12.54 -3.26 4.02
CA MET A 326 -13.45 -2.95 2.92
C MET A 326 -14.83 -2.43 3.36
N ASP A 327 -15.24 -2.73 4.61
CA ASP A 327 -16.47 -2.24 5.23
C ASP A 327 -16.33 -0.87 5.92
N ASP A 328 -15.19 -0.19 5.76
CA ASP A 328 -14.83 1.10 6.38
C ASP A 328 -14.91 1.12 7.90
N ARG A 329 -14.78 -0.06 8.54
CA ARG A 329 -14.99 -0.19 9.99
C ARG A 329 -13.69 -0.20 10.80
N TYR A 330 -12.62 -0.73 10.24
CA TYR A 330 -11.35 -0.90 10.93
C TYR A 330 -10.20 -0.29 10.15
N LEU A 331 -9.39 0.50 10.85
CA LEU A 331 -8.07 0.95 10.40
C LEU A 331 -7.02 0.02 11.01
N PHE A 332 -6.13 -0.47 10.17
CA PHE A 332 -4.96 -1.24 10.56
C PHE A 332 -3.71 -0.43 10.27
N GLY A 333 -2.65 -0.69 11.01
CA GLY A 333 -1.36 -0.10 10.73
C GLY A 333 -0.22 -0.79 11.45
N SER A 334 0.99 -0.44 11.04
CA SER A 334 2.24 -1.04 11.48
C SER A 334 3.16 0.00 12.12
N ASN A 335 3.69 -0.33 13.30
CA ASN A 335 4.74 0.45 13.97
C ASN A 335 6.05 -0.31 13.78
N TRP A 336 6.80 0.03 12.73
CA TRP A 336 7.90 -0.79 12.22
C TRP A 336 9.07 -0.92 13.21
N LEU A 337 9.48 0.18 13.85
CA LEU A 337 10.55 0.12 14.84
C LEU A 337 10.06 -0.53 16.14
N HIS A 338 8.80 -0.30 16.52
CA HIS A 338 8.29 -0.88 17.76
C HIS A 338 8.03 -2.37 17.68
N GLY A 339 7.68 -2.89 16.50
CA GLY A 339 7.23 -4.27 16.36
C GLY A 339 5.78 -4.45 16.81
N GLU A 340 4.86 -3.65 16.28
CA GLU A 340 3.43 -3.76 16.60
C GLU A 340 2.58 -3.65 15.33
N VAL A 341 1.65 -4.58 15.14
CA VAL A 341 0.49 -4.40 14.25
C VAL A 341 -0.71 -4.06 15.12
N TRP A 342 -1.48 -3.05 14.75
CA TRP A 342 -2.63 -2.59 15.52
C TRP A 342 -3.89 -2.52 14.67
N MET A 343 -5.04 -2.51 15.36
CA MET A 343 -6.39 -2.42 14.79
C MET A 343 -7.20 -1.41 15.59
N TYR A 344 -7.79 -0.42 14.92
CA TYR A 344 -8.65 0.61 15.51
C TYR A 344 -10.03 0.56 14.85
N ASP A 345 -11.08 0.60 15.67
CA ASP A 345 -12.46 0.82 15.20
C ASP A 345 -12.61 2.29 14.79
N ILE A 346 -12.99 2.51 13.54
CA ILE A 346 -13.18 3.82 12.91
C ILE A 346 -14.64 4.08 12.51
N SER A 347 -15.60 3.38 13.15
CA SER A 347 -17.04 3.63 12.94
C SER A 347 -17.45 5.09 13.22
N ASP A 348 -16.63 5.80 14.01
CA ASP A 348 -16.63 7.26 14.14
C ASP A 348 -15.26 7.75 13.63
N PRO A 349 -15.16 8.22 12.37
CA PRO A 349 -13.86 8.46 11.75
C PRO A 349 -12.99 9.49 12.46
N SER A 350 -13.61 10.49 13.09
CA SER A 350 -12.91 11.52 13.87
C SER A 350 -12.49 11.07 15.26
N ASN A 351 -12.96 9.90 15.73
CA ASN A 351 -12.64 9.39 17.07
C ASN A 351 -12.31 7.89 17.05
N PRO A 352 -11.20 7.47 16.39
CA PRO A 352 -10.79 6.07 16.35
C PRO A 352 -10.60 5.47 17.75
N ARG A 353 -10.91 4.18 17.90
CA ARG A 353 -10.79 3.47 19.19
C ARG A 353 -9.96 2.22 19.03
N LYS A 354 -8.88 2.10 19.80
CA LYS A 354 -8.03 0.90 19.81
C LYS A 354 -8.90 -0.33 20.08
N ALA A 355 -8.91 -1.27 19.14
CA ALA A 355 -9.63 -2.53 19.22
C ALA A 355 -8.70 -3.64 19.73
N ASP A 356 -7.56 -3.83 19.06
CA ASP A 356 -6.57 -4.83 19.44
C ASP A 356 -5.16 -4.50 18.89
N SER A 357 -4.14 -5.23 19.34
CA SER A 357 -2.82 -5.19 18.72
C SER A 357 -2.01 -6.48 18.97
N ILE A 358 -1.04 -6.74 18.10
CA ILE A 358 -0.09 -7.85 18.19
C ILE A 358 1.32 -7.27 18.30
N SER A 359 2.02 -7.63 19.37
CA SER A 359 3.42 -7.26 19.64
C SER A 359 4.37 -8.32 19.09
N VAL A 360 5.04 -8.04 17.96
CA VAL A 360 5.80 -9.00 17.16
C VAL A 360 6.93 -8.33 16.37
N GLY A 361 8.13 -8.92 16.40
CA GLY A 361 9.33 -8.38 15.76
C GLY A 361 9.77 -7.02 16.33
N GLY A 362 10.62 -6.30 15.60
CA GLY A 362 11.09 -4.97 15.98
C GLY A 362 11.81 -4.93 17.33
N TYR A 363 12.09 -3.72 17.82
CA TYR A 363 12.87 -3.57 19.06
C TYR A 363 12.11 -3.93 20.34
N PHE A 364 10.78 -3.88 20.33
CA PHE A 364 9.97 -4.07 21.55
C PHE A 364 8.93 -5.20 21.44
N GLY A 365 8.86 -5.92 20.32
CA GLY A 365 7.88 -7.00 20.15
C GLY A 365 8.07 -8.11 21.19
N ASP A 366 6.96 -8.57 21.77
CA ASP A 366 6.95 -9.69 22.73
C ASP A 366 7.23 -11.02 22.04
N ILE A 367 6.94 -11.11 20.74
CA ILE A 367 7.12 -12.30 19.91
C ILE A 367 8.29 -12.04 18.95
N GLN A 368 9.43 -12.65 19.25
CA GLN A 368 10.69 -12.47 18.51
C GLN A 368 11.08 -13.68 17.67
N GLN A 369 10.29 -14.77 17.72
CA GLN A 369 10.58 -16.00 16.99
C GLN A 369 9.30 -16.78 16.66
N ILE A 370 9.19 -17.26 15.42
CA ILE A 370 8.12 -18.14 14.92
C ILE A 370 8.78 -19.27 14.14
N GLN A 371 8.34 -20.52 14.36
CA GLN A 371 8.88 -21.71 13.65
C GLN A 371 10.42 -21.85 13.66
N GLY A 372 11.09 -21.27 14.68
CA GLY A 372 12.55 -21.26 14.78
C GLY A 372 13.25 -20.16 13.97
N ARG A 373 12.49 -19.34 13.24
CA ARG A 373 12.94 -18.14 12.54
C ARG A 373 12.84 -16.93 13.47
N ASP A 374 13.98 -16.26 13.68
CA ASP A 374 14.02 -15.01 14.44
C ASP A 374 13.36 -13.89 13.62
N LEU A 375 12.57 -13.05 14.28
CA LEU A 375 11.85 -11.92 13.70
C LEU A 375 12.56 -10.63 14.08
N VAL A 376 13.46 -10.15 13.23
CA VAL A 376 14.32 -9.01 13.55
C VAL A 376 13.58 -7.70 13.34
N ALA A 377 13.15 -7.42 12.11
CA ALA A 377 12.40 -6.22 11.81
C ALA A 377 10.94 -6.33 12.31
N GLY A 378 10.32 -5.17 12.53
CA GLY A 378 8.90 -5.12 12.85
C GLY A 378 8.02 -5.26 11.60
N PRO A 379 6.70 -5.30 11.79
CA PRO A 379 5.73 -5.26 10.70
C PRO A 379 5.92 -3.99 9.87
N GLN A 380 5.84 -4.12 8.55
CA GLN A 380 5.93 -3.02 7.59
C GLN A 380 4.68 -3.02 6.72
N MET A 381 4.75 -3.52 5.48
CA MET A 381 3.63 -3.51 4.54
C MET A 381 2.56 -4.48 5.00
N LEU A 382 1.32 -4.01 5.07
CA LEU A 382 0.14 -4.75 5.45
C LEU A 382 -0.70 -5.08 4.21
N GLN A 383 -1.40 -6.21 4.26
CA GLN A 383 -2.47 -6.49 3.32
C GLN A 383 -3.58 -7.28 3.99
N LEU A 384 -4.81 -6.78 3.87
CA LEU A 384 -6.01 -7.41 4.41
C LEU A 384 -6.75 -8.18 3.32
N SER A 385 -7.31 -9.33 3.67
CA SER A 385 -8.29 -10.02 2.84
C SER A 385 -9.55 -9.19 2.64
N LEU A 386 -10.24 -9.36 1.51
CA LEU A 386 -11.45 -8.59 1.19
C LEU A 386 -12.58 -8.77 2.21
N ASP A 387 -12.69 -9.94 2.84
CA ASP A 387 -13.64 -10.22 3.91
C ASP A 387 -13.23 -9.67 5.29
N GLY A 388 -12.02 -9.11 5.41
CA GLY A 388 -11.49 -8.54 6.65
C GLY A 388 -11.12 -9.55 7.73
N GLU A 389 -10.99 -10.84 7.40
CA GLU A 389 -10.72 -11.90 8.38
C GLU A 389 -9.25 -12.34 8.45
N ARG A 390 -8.38 -11.89 7.53
CA ARG A 390 -6.96 -12.27 7.48
C ARG A 390 -6.10 -11.04 7.17
N LEU A 391 -5.17 -10.74 8.06
CA LEU A 391 -4.20 -9.66 7.91
C LEU A 391 -2.81 -10.26 7.71
N TYR A 392 -2.17 -9.94 6.61
CA TYR A 392 -0.81 -10.34 6.28
C TYR A 392 0.12 -9.15 6.39
N TRP A 393 1.39 -9.40 6.68
CA TRP A 393 2.41 -8.35 6.59
C TRP A 393 3.78 -8.89 6.24
N THR A 394 4.60 -8.03 5.65
CA THR A 394 6.04 -8.23 5.48
C THR A 394 6.82 -7.29 6.41
N THR A 395 8.15 -7.36 6.40
CA THR A 395 9.00 -6.68 7.41
C THR A 395 10.05 -5.72 6.84
N SER A 396 10.21 -5.61 5.51
CA SER A 396 11.16 -4.69 4.88
C SER A 396 10.53 -3.33 4.58
N LEU A 397 11.23 -2.25 4.94
CA LEU A 397 10.88 -0.88 4.56
C LEU A 397 11.60 -0.51 3.28
N PHE A 398 12.89 -0.18 3.35
CA PHE A 398 13.66 0.28 2.20
C PHE A 398 15.11 -0.08 2.40
N SER A 399 15.84 -0.47 1.36
CA SER A 399 17.09 -1.23 1.51
C SER A 399 18.12 -0.59 2.44
N SER A 400 18.30 0.74 2.36
CA SER A 400 19.26 1.50 3.16
C SER A 400 18.77 1.71 4.59
N TRP A 401 17.46 1.84 4.79
CA TRP A 401 16.84 2.01 6.10
C TRP A 401 16.83 0.68 6.85
N ASP A 402 16.49 -0.42 6.17
CA ASP A 402 16.60 -1.77 6.70
C ASP A 402 18.03 -2.06 7.19
N ASN A 403 19.04 -1.72 6.38
CA ASN A 403 20.44 -1.88 6.78
C ASN A 403 20.84 -1.03 7.99
N GLN A 404 20.18 0.10 8.20
CA GLN A 404 20.48 1.02 9.29
C GLN A 404 19.81 0.59 10.60
N PHE A 405 18.55 0.19 10.55
CA PHE A 405 17.75 -0.13 11.73
C PHE A 405 17.73 -1.63 12.06
N PHE A 406 17.76 -2.50 11.05
CA PHE A 406 17.74 -3.96 11.20
C PHE A 406 18.79 -4.63 10.31
N PRO A 407 20.09 -4.38 10.52
CA PRO A 407 21.16 -4.88 9.64
C PRO A 407 21.13 -6.41 9.46
N GLU A 408 20.63 -7.16 10.43
CA GLU A 408 20.51 -8.62 10.38
C GLU A 408 19.52 -9.10 9.30
N GLU A 409 18.57 -8.27 8.87
CA GLU A 409 17.69 -8.55 7.71
C GLU A 409 18.49 -8.68 6.41
N ALA A 410 19.63 -7.98 6.29
CA ALA A 410 20.49 -8.11 5.12
C ALA A 410 21.10 -9.52 5.01
N GLU A 411 21.42 -10.13 6.14
CA GLU A 411 22.07 -11.43 6.24
C GLU A 411 21.08 -12.60 6.23
N ASN A 412 19.92 -12.41 6.87
CA ASN A 412 18.95 -13.47 7.07
C ASN A 412 17.76 -13.40 6.12
N GLY A 413 17.57 -12.29 5.41
CA GLY A 413 16.35 -12.01 4.66
C GLY A 413 15.19 -11.65 5.58
N SER A 414 14.05 -11.36 4.99
CA SER A 414 12.85 -10.95 5.70
C SER A 414 11.79 -12.05 5.72
N VAL A 415 10.62 -11.75 6.31
CA VAL A 415 9.52 -12.71 6.41
C VAL A 415 8.20 -12.11 5.96
N MET A 416 7.25 -12.99 5.64
CA MET A 416 5.82 -12.66 5.57
C MET A 416 5.07 -13.46 6.65
N LEU A 417 4.19 -12.78 7.38
CA LEU A 417 3.43 -13.29 8.51
C LEU A 417 1.93 -13.06 8.31
N LYS A 418 1.10 -13.70 9.14
CA LYS A 418 -0.37 -13.59 9.10
C LYS A 418 -0.96 -13.54 10.50
N ALA A 419 -2.05 -12.80 10.66
CA ALA A 419 -2.96 -12.88 11.79
C ALA A 419 -4.39 -13.16 11.32
N ASP A 420 -5.10 -13.98 12.09
CA ASP A 420 -6.55 -14.14 11.96
C ASP A 420 -7.24 -12.96 12.65
N VAL A 421 -8.19 -12.35 11.95
CA VAL A 421 -8.98 -11.21 12.41
C VAL A 421 -10.41 -11.67 12.65
N ASP A 422 -10.98 -11.35 13.81
CA ASP A 422 -12.41 -11.49 14.06
C ASP A 422 -13.05 -10.10 13.98
N PRO A 423 -13.54 -9.66 12.81
CA PRO A 423 -14.10 -8.32 12.63
C PRO A 423 -15.39 -8.11 13.44
N ARG A 424 -16.05 -9.18 13.90
CA ARG A 424 -17.23 -9.05 14.76
C ARG A 424 -16.86 -8.70 16.19
N LYS A 425 -15.73 -9.23 16.68
CA LYS A 425 -15.23 -8.94 18.03
C LYS A 425 -14.22 -7.80 18.08
N GLY A 426 -13.62 -7.44 16.94
CA GLY A 426 -12.53 -6.48 16.87
C GLY A 426 -11.27 -7.01 17.55
N THR A 427 -10.90 -8.25 17.25
CA THR A 427 -9.72 -8.92 17.84
C THR A 427 -8.84 -9.54 16.77
N MET A 428 -7.53 -9.61 17.02
CA MET A 428 -6.56 -10.25 16.16
C MET A 428 -5.79 -11.35 16.90
N SER A 429 -5.42 -12.40 16.19
CA SER A 429 -4.57 -13.47 16.70
C SER A 429 -3.50 -13.82 15.68
N LEU A 430 -2.24 -13.73 16.07
CA LEU A 430 -1.12 -14.18 15.24
C LEU A 430 -1.29 -15.66 14.87
N ASP A 431 -1.26 -15.96 13.58
CA ASP A 431 -1.17 -17.33 13.07
C ASP A 431 0.31 -17.75 13.14
N ARG A 432 0.64 -18.59 14.12
CA ARG A 432 2.01 -19.09 14.31
C ARG A 432 2.37 -20.23 13.35
N ASP A 433 1.40 -20.76 12.62
CA ASP A 433 1.58 -21.83 11.65
C ASP A 433 1.82 -21.26 10.23
N PHE A 434 1.56 -19.97 10.00
CA PHE A 434 1.94 -19.27 8.78
C PHE A 434 3.26 -18.50 8.92
N LEU A 435 4.22 -18.80 8.06
CA LEU A 435 5.50 -18.08 7.93
C LEU A 435 6.07 -18.35 6.54
N VAL A 436 6.25 -17.30 5.75
CA VAL A 436 7.03 -17.38 4.51
C VAL A 436 8.39 -16.75 4.77
N ASP A 437 9.45 -17.56 4.70
CA ASP A 437 10.82 -17.13 4.94
C ASP A 437 11.51 -16.77 3.62
N PHE A 438 11.89 -15.49 3.45
CA PHE A 438 12.65 -15.03 2.28
C PHE A 438 14.17 -15.20 2.49
N GLY A 439 14.60 -15.80 3.60
CA GLY A 439 16.00 -16.10 3.90
C GLY A 439 16.58 -17.33 3.19
N ASP A 440 15.76 -18.34 2.89
CA ASP A 440 16.20 -19.63 2.33
C ASP A 440 15.85 -19.75 0.83
N LEU A 441 16.28 -18.76 0.05
CA LEU A 441 16.09 -18.74 -1.40
C LEU A 441 17.35 -19.18 -2.15
N PRO A 442 17.24 -19.80 -3.35
CA PRO A 442 18.38 -20.30 -4.11
C PRO A 442 19.51 -19.29 -4.39
N GLU A 443 19.18 -18.02 -4.57
CA GLU A 443 20.11 -16.92 -4.86
C GLU A 443 20.74 -16.33 -3.59
N GLY A 444 20.15 -16.59 -2.42
CA GLY A 444 20.49 -15.97 -1.15
C GLY A 444 19.27 -15.28 -0.51
N PRO A 445 19.44 -14.72 0.70
CA PRO A 445 18.37 -14.03 1.40
C PRO A 445 17.82 -12.87 0.56
N ALA A 446 16.50 -12.67 0.61
CA ALA A 446 15.80 -11.56 0.01
C ALA A 446 14.94 -10.84 1.05
N ARG A 447 14.48 -9.64 0.70
CA ARG A 447 13.51 -8.87 1.48
C ARG A 447 12.18 -8.80 0.76
N ALA A 448 11.12 -8.97 1.52
CA ALA A 448 9.72 -8.95 1.09
C ALA A 448 9.10 -7.60 1.42
N HIS A 449 8.41 -7.00 0.46
CA HIS A 449 7.77 -5.68 0.60
C HIS A 449 6.26 -5.77 0.37
N GLU A 450 5.69 -5.11 -0.65
CA GLU A 450 4.23 -5.05 -0.84
C GLU A 450 3.64 -6.42 -1.24
N ILE A 451 2.39 -6.63 -0.85
CA ILE A 451 1.60 -7.83 -1.12
C ILE A 451 0.37 -7.44 -1.94
N ARG A 452 0.00 -8.21 -2.98
CA ARG A 452 -1.27 -8.04 -3.73
C ARG A 452 -2.00 -9.35 -3.96
N TRP A 453 -3.33 -9.27 -4.00
CA TRP A 453 -4.19 -10.41 -4.35
C TRP A 453 -4.53 -10.40 -5.84
N PRO A 454 -4.59 -11.56 -6.53
CA PRO A 454 -5.05 -11.65 -7.92
C PRO A 454 -6.44 -11.06 -8.15
N ASP A 455 -7.32 -11.15 -7.15
CA ASP A 455 -8.73 -10.76 -7.25
C ASP A 455 -9.03 -9.38 -6.67
N GLY A 456 -7.99 -8.56 -6.41
CA GLY A 456 -8.12 -7.22 -5.86
C GLY A 456 -8.09 -7.19 -4.35
N ASP A 457 -7.84 -6.02 -3.80
CA ASP A 457 -7.56 -5.84 -2.38
C ASP A 457 -7.89 -4.43 -1.90
N CYS A 458 -7.90 -4.24 -0.57
CA CYS A 458 -8.29 -2.97 0.07
C CYS A 458 -7.30 -1.82 -0.14
N THR A 459 -6.27 -2.00 -0.95
CA THR A 459 -5.25 -1.00 -1.26
C THR A 459 -5.10 -0.81 -2.78
N SER A 460 -5.84 -1.53 -3.63
CA SER A 460 -5.77 -1.44 -5.10
C SER A 460 -7.05 -0.93 -5.74
N ASP A 461 -8.20 -1.21 -5.13
CA ASP A 461 -9.50 -0.92 -5.70
C ASP A 461 -10.08 0.42 -5.21
N VAL A 462 -10.62 1.19 -6.15
CA VAL A 462 -11.34 2.46 -5.92
C VAL A 462 -12.68 2.39 -6.64
N TRP A 463 -13.73 2.98 -6.07
CA TRP A 463 -15.09 2.95 -6.64
C TRP A 463 -15.57 4.34 -7.09
N GLN A 464 -16.51 4.35 -8.04
CA GLN A 464 -17.14 5.57 -8.58
C GLN A 464 -18.54 5.84 -8.01
#